data_AF-A0A536XKT4-F1
#
_entry.id   AF-A0A536XKT4-F1
#
_cell.length_a   1.000
_cell.length_b   1.000
_cell.length_c   1.000
_cell.angle_alpha   90.00
_cell.angle_beta   90.00
_cell.angle_gamma   90.00
#
_symmetry.space_group_name_H-M   'P 1'
#
loop_
_entity.id
_entity.type
_entity.pdbx_description
1 polymer ?
#
loop_
_entity_poly.entity_id
_entity_poly.type
_entity_poly.pdbx_seq_one_letter_code
_entity_poly.pdbx_strand_id
1 'polypeptide(L)' 'MTRFAPGLALAAALAAISGIACAQETTLRLVSAFPENQFYVKRTLDWVADVNKDGKGVLQINFI' A
#
# COMPACT_ATOMS: atom_id res chain seq x y z
N MET A 1 36.96 6.59 -28.43
CA MET A 1 35.53 6.82 -28.15
C MET A 1 35.03 6.01 -26.92
N THR A 2 35.88 5.70 -25.93
CA THR A 2 35.53 4.79 -24.82
C THR A 2 35.46 5.47 -23.43
N ARG A 3 35.69 6.79 -23.36
CA ARG A 3 35.85 7.53 -22.09
C ARG A 3 34.52 7.87 -21.38
N PHE A 4 33.38 7.64 -22.02
CA PHE A 4 32.04 7.92 -21.48
C PHE A 4 31.31 6.69 -20.91
N ALA A 5 31.86 5.49 -21.11
CA ALA A 5 31.24 4.23 -20.66
C ALA A 5 30.96 4.14 -19.14
N PRO A 6 31.84 4.60 -18.23
CA PRO A 6 31.59 4.43 -16.79
C PRO A 6 30.48 5.37 -16.27
N GLY A 7 30.35 6.57 -16.84
CA GLY A 7 29.29 7.51 -16.46
C GLY A 7 27.91 7.03 -16.88
N LEU A 8 27.81 6.40 -18.05
CA LEU A 8 26.55 5.84 -18.55
C LEU A 8 26.09 4.63 -17.72
N ALA A 9 27.03 3.76 -17.32
CA ALA A 9 26.72 2.61 -16.48
C ALA A 9 26.22 3.03 -15.07
N LEU A 10 26.84 4.06 -14.48
CA LEU A 10 26.43 4.58 -13.18
C LEU A 10 25.03 5.24 -13.26
N ALA A 11 24.77 6.03 -14.31
CA ALA A 11 23.46 6.64 -14.52
C ALA A 11 22.35 5.60 -14.70
N ALA A 12 22.61 4.52 -15.45
CA ALA A 12 21.68 3.41 -15.61
C ALA A 12 21.41 2.67 -14.29
N ALA A 13 22.44 2.48 -13.45
CA ALA A 13 22.29 1.87 -12.13
C ALA A 13 21.44 2.74 -11.19
N LEU A 14 21.65 4.06 -11.14
CA LEU A 14 20.82 4.95 -10.32
C LEU A 14 19.36 5.03 -10.81
N ALA A 15 19.14 4.96 -12.13
CA ALA A 15 17.80 4.92 -12.71
C ALA A 15 17.04 3.60 -12.37
N ALA A 16 17.76 2.49 -12.19
CA ALA A 16 17.16 1.22 -11.81
C ALA A 16 16.66 1.19 -10.35
N ILE A 17 17.30 1.96 -9.45
CA ILE A 17 16.97 1.98 -8.01
C ILE A 17 15.77 2.91 -7.74
N SER A 18 15.55 3.91 -8.59
CA SER A 18 14.47 4.91 -8.44
C SER A 18 13.05 4.33 -8.65
N GLY A 19 12.94 3.11 -9.19
CA GLY A 19 11.66 2.40 -9.36
C GLY A 19 11.22 1.56 -8.16
N ILE A 20 12.04 1.42 -7.12
CA ILE A 20 11.71 0.63 -5.93
C ILE A 20 10.89 1.49 -4.97
N ALA A 21 9.71 1.92 -5.40
CA ALA A 21 8.67 2.35 -4.48
C ALA A 21 8.09 1.09 -3.84
N CYS A 22 8.76 0.55 -2.80
CA CYS A 22 8.17 -0.46 -1.95
C CYS A 22 6.94 0.16 -1.29
N ALA A 23 5.76 -0.18 -1.78
CA ALA A 23 4.52 0.22 -1.14
C ALA A 23 4.53 -0.39 0.27
N GLN A 24 4.58 0.44 1.31
CA GLN A 24 4.69 -0.02 2.68
C GLN A 24 3.43 -0.81 3.05
N GLU A 25 3.61 -2.09 3.38
CA GLU A 25 2.53 -2.92 3.90
C GLU A 25 2.13 -2.42 5.30
N THR A 26 0.86 -2.13 5.49
CA THR A 26 0.32 -1.63 6.75
C THR A 26 -1.03 -2.25 7.03
N THR A 27 -1.21 -2.72 8.27
CA THR A 27 -2.49 -3.20 8.78
C THR A 27 -2.99 -2.24 9.84
N LEU A 28 -4.14 -1.61 9.59
CA LEU A 28 -4.83 -0.77 10.54
C LEU A 28 -5.81 -1.61 11.37
N ARG A 29 -6.07 -1.17 12.60
CA ARG A 29 -7.08 -1.78 13.49
C ARG A 29 -8.18 -0.77 13.72
N LEU A 30 -9.40 -1.11 13.33
CA LEU A 30 -10.57 -0.26 13.46
C LEU A 30 -11.47 -0.81 14.57
N VAL A 31 -11.81 0.03 15.55
CA VAL A 31 -12.78 -0.28 16.61
C VAL A 31 -13.99 0.62 16.43
N SER A 32 -15.19 0.09 16.67
CA SER A 32 -16.42 0.87 16.73
C SER A 32 -16.92 0.96 18.18
N ALA A 33 -17.35 2.15 18.60
CA ALA A 33 -18.07 2.31 19.87
C ALA A 33 -19.56 1.90 19.76
N PHE A 34 -20.03 1.60 18.55
CA PHE A 34 -21.41 1.24 18.25
C PHE A 34 -21.54 -0.26 17.98
N PRO A 35 -22.68 -0.89 18.33
CA PRO A 35 -22.95 -2.29 18.03
C PRO A 35 -22.89 -2.60 16.53
N GLU A 36 -22.37 -3.78 16.17
CA GLU A 36 -22.17 -4.19 14.76
C GLU A 36 -23.46 -4.31 13.95
N ASN A 37 -24.59 -4.55 14.61
CA ASN A 37 -25.88 -4.67 13.94
C ASN A 37 -26.43 -3.31 13.46
N GLN A 38 -25.83 -2.19 13.88
CA GLN A 38 -26.26 -0.85 13.47
C GLN A 38 -25.90 -0.57 12.02
N PHE A 39 -26.80 0.15 11.34
CA PHE A 39 -26.69 0.44 9.91
C PHE A 39 -25.33 1.05 9.53
N TYR A 40 -24.82 1.97 10.34
CA TYR A 40 -23.52 2.62 10.09
C TYR A 40 -22.33 1.65 10.19
N VAL A 41 -22.36 0.72 11.16
CA VAL A 41 -21.28 -0.26 11.31
C VAL A 41 -21.30 -1.27 10.17
N LYS A 42 -22.48 -1.73 9.73
CA LYS A 42 -22.61 -2.57 8.54
C LYS A 42 -22.00 -1.92 7.30
N ARG A 43 -22.35 -0.65 7.04
CA ARG A 43 -21.77 0.13 5.92
C ARG A 43 -20.25 0.29 6.05
N THR A 44 -19.75 0.41 7.27
CA THR A 44 -18.30 0.50 7.55
C THR A 44 -17.61 -0.83 7.24
N LEU A 45 -18.22 -1.97 7.57
CA LEU A 45 -17.70 -3.29 7.25
C LEU A 45 -17.66 -3.53 5.74
N ASP A 46 -18.71 -3.13 5.00
CA ASP A 46 -18.70 -3.19 3.53
C ASP A 46 -17.53 -2.38 2.95
N TRP A 47 -17.35 -1.15 3.46
CA TRP A 47 -16.24 -0.29 3.05
C TRP A 47 -14.87 -0.88 3.39
N VAL A 48 -14.70 -1.50 4.57
CA VAL A 48 -13.48 -2.21 4.96
C VAL A 48 -13.17 -3.35 3.98
N ALA A 49 -14.18 -4.12 3.58
CA ALA A 49 -14.01 -5.18 2.60
C ALA A 49 -13.54 -4.65 1.23
N ASP A 50 -14.12 -3.54 0.77
CA ASP A 50 -13.71 -2.89 -0.47
C ASP A 50 -12.26 -2.39 -0.41
N VAL A 51 -11.88 -1.74 0.70
CA VAL A 51 -10.49 -1.26 0.92
C VAL A 51 -9.50 -2.43 0.94
N ASN A 52 -9.83 -3.53 1.61
CA ASN A 52 -8.94 -4.69 1.69
C ASN A 52 -8.77 -5.37 0.34
N LYS A 53 -9.83 -5.43 -0.47
CA LYS A 53 -9.79 -5.93 -1.85
C LYS A 53 -8.91 -5.05 -2.74
N ASP A 54 -9.09 -3.74 -2.67
CA ASP A 54 -8.41 -2.78 -3.55
C ASP A 54 -6.96 -2.50 -3.11
N GLY A 55 -6.66 -2.69 -1.82
CA GLY A 55 -5.35 -2.49 -1.23
C GLY A 55 -4.28 -3.49 -1.67
N LYS A 56 -4.66 -4.60 -2.33
CA LYS A 56 -3.75 -5.62 -2.90
C LYS A 56 -2.65 -6.09 -1.94
N GLY A 57 -2.96 -6.17 -0.64
CA GLY A 57 -2.02 -6.55 0.41
C GLY A 57 -1.13 -5.43 0.97
N VAL A 58 -1.08 -4.26 0.31
CA VAL A 58 -0.35 -3.08 0.81
C VAL A 58 -1.08 -2.44 1.99
N LEU A 59 -2.40 -2.30 1.90
CA LEU A 59 -3.23 -1.82 2.99
C LEU A 59 -4.25 -2.89 3.37
N GLN A 60 -4.36 -3.17 4.67
CA GLN A 60 -5.43 -3.96 5.25
C GLN A 60 -6.02 -3.22 6.45
N ILE A 61 -7.31 -3.41 6.69
CA ILE A 61 -8.02 -2.95 7.88
C ILE A 61 -8.65 -4.17 8.54
N ASN A 62 -8.30 -4.38 9.81
CA ASN A 62 -8.92 -5.37 10.67
C ASN A 62 -9.92 -4.66 11.58
N PHE A 63 -11.20 -4.96 11.42
CA PHE A 63 -12.22 -4.58 12.38
C PHE A 63 -12.12 -5.50 13.61
N ILE A 64 -12.10 -4.91 14.81
CA ILE A 64 -11.85 -5.59 16.09
C ILE A 64 -12.85 -5.16 17.16
#